data_AF-U2JVU7-F1
#
_entry.id   AF-U2JVU7-F1
#
_cell.length_a   1.000
_cell.length_b   1.000
_cell.length_c   1.000
_cell.angle_alpha   90.00
_cell.angle_beta   90.00
_cell.angle_gamma   90.00
#
_symmetry.space_group_name_H-M   'P 1'
#
loop_
_entity.id
_entity.type
_entity.pdbx_description
1 polymer ?
#
loop_
_entity_poly.entity_id
_entity_poly.type
_entity_poly.pdbx_seq_one_letter_code
_entity_poly.pdbx_strand_id
1 'polypeptide(L)'
;MRVLKKVFVLAAALMLAASSYAWAAGLNALRSASGSTHDRLVFDFTEMPVYHASLSADGRELILDFEGVDVSAFQRVAVRTKRIDAVSYAARRGHFYVTVTMAKGMDYAIGNLTNPFRVYLDIAPKGDGKQALVASQTPVPAKPVPSTKREEGSAAKDAQQPKEEQQPKFPILREEQIAAGLMQRTYIYKDDDGLVTSYFIEADPNRYRVRPALARGVIPGRQTVSGIARDTNAVAAVNASYFAANGVILGVTKIDGMTVGTTYYDRSAFGVMPDGSFVFGPVSYNGTVKIDQVTLPVSGVNTDRGENGLVIYNRAYGRSTGTNPYGLEYVIREGRVAEINTNDSAIPSDGYVVSVHGSSMDAFAVAGSRVGDPTVLTEDMGAMWNRAVQIVGAGPRLVENGAVNVTAGEEQFPGDIRYGRAPRSAVGVTKTGKVVFVVVDGRQEHSHGLTLTEFAELLVKFGVQNAINLDGGGSSALYARGAILNVPSDGSERAVGSALILQQR
;
A
#
# COMPACT_ATOMS: atom_id res chain seq x y z
N MET A 1 -4.21 -17.88 -47.12
CA MET A 1 -4.87 -17.53 -45.83
C MET A 1 -4.45 -18.36 -44.60
N ARG A 2 -3.41 -19.22 -44.66
CA ARG A 2 -2.89 -19.95 -43.47
C ARG A 2 -1.46 -19.58 -43.03
N VAL A 3 -0.71 -18.84 -43.85
CA VAL A 3 0.67 -18.42 -43.54
C VAL A 3 0.71 -17.07 -42.79
N LEU A 4 -0.23 -16.15 -43.08
CA LEU A 4 -0.33 -14.85 -42.38
C LEU A 4 -0.71 -14.98 -40.88
N LYS A 5 -1.40 -16.05 -40.47
CA LYS A 5 -1.76 -16.27 -39.06
C LYS A 5 -0.60 -16.71 -38.18
N LYS A 6 0.50 -17.24 -38.75
CA LYS A 6 1.68 -17.66 -37.97
C LYS A 6 2.69 -16.53 -37.74
N VAL A 7 2.70 -15.51 -38.60
CA VAL A 7 3.55 -14.31 -38.42
C VAL A 7 2.97 -13.38 -37.35
N PHE A 8 1.65 -13.30 -37.21
CA PHE A 8 0.99 -12.53 -36.15
C PHE A 8 1.14 -13.14 -34.74
N VAL A 9 1.26 -14.46 -34.63
CA VAL A 9 1.42 -15.13 -33.32
C VAL A 9 2.85 -15.01 -32.80
N LEU A 10 3.87 -14.92 -33.66
CA LEU A 10 5.24 -14.66 -33.22
C LEU A 10 5.49 -13.18 -32.85
N ALA A 11 4.83 -12.23 -33.51
CA ALA A 11 4.92 -10.81 -33.15
C ALA A 11 4.17 -10.48 -31.85
N ALA A 12 3.02 -11.14 -31.60
CA ALA A 12 2.31 -11.04 -30.32
C ALA A 12 3.07 -11.69 -29.16
N ALA A 13 3.82 -12.78 -29.42
CA ALA A 13 4.66 -13.43 -28.41
C ALA A 13 5.95 -12.63 -28.08
N LEU A 14 6.45 -11.81 -29.00
CA LEU A 14 7.58 -10.89 -28.75
C LEU A 14 7.15 -9.56 -28.12
N MET A 15 5.89 -9.13 -28.27
CA MET A 15 5.34 -7.99 -27.52
C MET A 15 4.81 -8.35 -26.12
N LEU A 16 4.63 -9.64 -25.82
CA LEU A 16 4.30 -10.14 -24.47
C LEU A 16 5.55 -10.36 -23.58
N ALA A 17 6.75 -10.02 -24.08
CA ALA A 17 8.01 -10.06 -23.34
C ALA A 17 8.68 -8.68 -23.21
N ALA A 18 7.94 -7.58 -23.42
CA ALA A 18 8.30 -6.31 -22.82
C ALA A 18 7.88 -6.38 -21.34
N SER A 19 8.64 -7.18 -20.60
CA SER A 19 8.69 -7.17 -19.15
C SER A 19 8.65 -5.73 -18.67
N SER A 20 7.79 -5.48 -17.69
CA SER A 20 7.90 -4.35 -16.78
C SER A 20 9.37 -4.11 -16.43
N TYR A 21 10.00 -3.15 -17.12
CA TYR A 21 11.21 -2.53 -16.62
C TYR A 21 10.75 -1.72 -15.42
N ALA A 22 10.67 -2.37 -14.27
CA ALA A 22 10.82 -1.66 -13.01
C ALA A 22 12.21 -1.04 -13.10
N TRP A 23 12.24 0.28 -13.31
CA TRP A 23 13.48 1.03 -13.24
C TRP A 23 14.09 0.76 -11.87
N ALA A 24 15.38 0.46 -11.83
CA ALA A 24 16.11 0.28 -10.58
C ALA A 24 15.99 1.55 -9.72
N ALA A 25 15.72 1.40 -8.42
CA ALA A 25 15.70 2.54 -7.50
C ALA A 25 17.07 3.22 -7.54
N GLY A 26 17.14 4.50 -7.85
CA GLY A 26 18.39 5.26 -7.89
C GLY A 26 18.78 5.69 -6.47
N LEU A 27 19.96 5.29 -5.99
CA LEU A 27 20.56 5.85 -4.79
C LEU A 27 21.31 7.13 -5.18
N ASN A 28 20.84 8.27 -4.70
CA ASN A 28 21.37 9.57 -5.11
C ASN A 28 22.44 10.09 -4.16
N ALA A 29 22.23 9.94 -2.84
CA ALA A 29 23.10 10.53 -1.84
C ALA A 29 23.07 9.76 -0.51
N LEU A 30 24.13 9.95 0.28
CA LEU A 30 24.20 9.59 1.69
C LEU A 30 24.55 10.86 2.47
N ARG A 31 23.73 11.18 3.47
CA ARG A 31 23.95 12.29 4.40
C ARG A 31 24.13 11.75 5.81
N SER A 32 24.94 12.42 6.61
CA SER A 32 25.15 12.09 8.02
C SER A 32 24.98 13.30 8.91
N ALA A 33 24.35 13.12 10.07
CA ALA A 33 24.25 14.13 11.12
C ALA A 33 24.55 13.52 12.49
N SER A 34 25.29 14.25 13.33
CA SER A 34 25.58 13.83 14.71
C SER A 34 24.88 14.75 15.70
N GLY A 35 23.99 14.15 16.50
CA GLY A 35 23.25 14.83 17.57
C GLY A 35 23.76 14.48 18.96
N SER A 36 23.15 15.14 19.96
CA SER A 36 23.44 14.87 21.37
C SER A 36 23.05 13.43 21.75
N THR A 37 21.92 12.92 21.27
CA THR A 37 21.37 11.60 21.63
C THR A 37 21.74 10.49 20.66
N HIS A 38 21.77 10.76 19.36
CA HIS A 38 22.04 9.75 18.31
C HIS A 38 22.84 10.35 17.15
N ASP A 39 23.43 9.48 16.33
CA ASP A 39 23.90 9.82 14.99
C ASP A 39 22.91 9.26 13.97
N ARG A 40 22.66 9.99 12.87
CA ARG A 40 21.73 9.58 11.81
C ARG A 40 22.45 9.54 10.47
N LEU A 41 22.34 8.41 9.77
CA LEU A 41 22.63 8.27 8.35
C LEU A 41 21.32 8.35 7.56
N VAL A 42 21.32 9.01 6.40
CA VAL A 42 20.15 9.15 5.51
C VAL A 42 20.58 8.87 4.08
N PHE A 43 20.06 7.78 3.51
CA PHE A 43 20.20 7.38 2.12
C PHE A 43 19.03 7.94 1.32
N ASP A 44 19.31 8.77 0.33
CA ASP A 44 18.29 9.38 -0.53
C ASP A 44 18.08 8.55 -1.79
N PHE A 45 16.83 8.15 -2.03
CA PHE A 45 16.47 7.36 -3.19
C PHE A 45 15.47 8.08 -4.09
N THR A 46 15.41 7.66 -5.35
CA THR A 46 14.41 8.14 -6.30
C THR A 46 13.05 7.46 -6.16
N GLU A 47 13.02 6.30 -5.52
CA GLU A 47 11.85 5.47 -5.15
C GLU A 47 12.24 4.62 -3.94
N MET A 48 11.29 4.02 -3.22
CA MET A 48 11.64 3.19 -2.07
C MET A 48 12.35 1.91 -2.54
N PRO A 49 13.61 1.65 -2.14
CA PRO A 49 14.31 0.45 -2.55
C PRO A 49 13.75 -0.78 -1.82
N VAL A 50 13.90 -1.96 -2.43
CA VAL A 50 13.81 -3.22 -1.69
C VAL A 50 15.13 -3.40 -0.95
N TYR A 51 15.10 -3.61 0.36
CA TYR A 51 16.31 -3.83 1.14
C TYR A 51 16.14 -4.77 2.33
N HIS A 52 17.25 -5.40 2.71
CA HIS A 52 17.38 -6.21 3.91
C HIS A 52 18.42 -5.62 4.85
N ALA A 53 18.21 -5.80 6.15
CA ALA A 53 19.15 -5.40 7.18
C ALA A 53 19.57 -6.61 8.01
N SER A 54 20.87 -6.83 8.15
CA SER A 54 21.42 -7.90 8.99
C SER A 54 22.50 -7.34 9.91
N LEU A 55 22.49 -7.79 11.17
CA LEU A 55 23.48 -7.40 12.17
C LEU A 55 24.47 -8.54 12.39
N SER A 56 25.77 -8.23 12.47
CA SER A 56 26.80 -9.18 12.85
C SER A 56 26.58 -9.75 14.26
N ALA A 57 27.15 -10.93 14.52
CA ALA A 57 27.01 -11.62 15.81
C ALA A 57 27.54 -10.81 17.00
N ASP A 58 28.56 -9.97 16.79
CA ASP A 58 29.12 -9.07 17.80
C ASP A 58 28.30 -7.77 17.97
N GLY A 59 27.26 -7.58 17.17
CA GLY A 59 26.36 -6.45 17.22
C GLY A 59 26.96 -5.15 16.70
N ARG A 60 28.07 -5.19 15.97
CA ARG A 60 28.79 -3.97 15.53
C ARG A 60 28.61 -3.64 14.06
N GLU A 61 28.50 -4.62 13.18
CA GLU A 61 28.36 -4.38 11.75
C GLU A 61 26.91 -4.57 11.33
N LEU A 62 26.27 -3.46 10.98
CA LEU A 62 24.95 -3.47 10.37
C LEU A 62 25.11 -3.38 8.85
N ILE A 63 24.65 -4.41 8.16
CA ILE A 63 24.69 -4.49 6.70
C ILE A 63 23.30 -4.17 6.16
N LEU A 64 23.21 -3.11 5.35
CA LEU A 64 22.05 -2.82 4.51
C LEU A 64 22.32 -3.37 3.11
N ASP A 65 21.55 -4.37 2.70
CA ASP A 65 21.58 -4.96 1.37
C ASP A 65 20.44 -4.37 0.54
N PHE A 66 20.77 -3.47 -0.39
CA PHE A 66 19.83 -2.87 -1.32
C PHE A 66 19.78 -3.67 -2.62
N GLU A 67 18.62 -4.26 -2.93
CA GLU A 67 18.41 -5.09 -4.11
C GLU A 67 18.01 -4.25 -5.32
N GLY A 68 18.70 -4.43 -6.45
CA GLY A 68 18.31 -3.85 -7.73
C GLY A 68 18.39 -2.32 -7.76
N VAL A 69 19.33 -1.72 -7.03
CA VAL A 69 19.50 -0.26 -6.94
C VAL A 69 20.53 0.24 -7.96
N ASP A 70 20.17 1.30 -8.69
CA ASP A 70 21.09 2.03 -9.55
C ASP A 70 21.94 2.99 -8.71
N VAL A 71 23.25 2.77 -8.72
CA VAL A 71 24.24 3.56 -7.97
C VAL A 71 25.15 4.37 -8.88
N SER A 72 24.82 4.50 -10.16
CA SER A 72 25.62 5.22 -11.15
C SER A 72 25.84 6.69 -10.78
N ALA A 73 24.85 7.34 -10.16
CA ALA A 73 24.93 8.70 -9.67
C ALA A 73 25.44 8.82 -8.22
N PHE A 74 25.59 7.70 -7.49
CA PHE A 74 25.94 7.70 -6.08
C PHE A 74 27.44 7.93 -5.86
N GLN A 75 27.78 8.98 -5.10
CA GLN A 75 29.13 9.17 -4.59
C GLN A 75 29.28 8.54 -3.22
N ARG A 76 30.27 7.65 -3.06
CA ARG A 76 30.57 6.99 -1.79
C ARG A 76 31.06 8.00 -0.76
N VAL A 77 30.49 7.97 0.44
CA VAL A 77 30.79 8.92 1.52
C VAL A 77 31.42 8.20 2.71
N ALA A 78 32.59 8.63 3.16
CA ALA A 78 33.14 8.15 4.42
C ALA A 78 32.42 8.85 5.58
N VAL A 79 31.90 8.07 6.54
CA VAL A 79 31.30 8.61 7.77
C VAL A 79 31.99 8.00 8.98
N ARG A 80 32.43 8.87 9.89
CA ARG A 80 33.02 8.50 11.17
C ARG A 80 32.62 9.50 12.24
N THR A 81 32.16 9.00 13.37
CA THR A 81 31.64 9.79 14.49
C THR A 81 32.04 9.12 15.82
N LYS A 82 31.49 9.59 16.95
CA LYS A 82 31.64 8.90 18.23
C LYS A 82 30.83 7.59 18.34
N ARG A 83 29.85 7.37 17.46
CA ARG A 83 28.98 6.18 17.45
C ARG A 83 29.16 5.30 16.21
N ILE A 84 29.83 5.83 15.17
CA ILE A 84 30.08 5.16 13.90
C ILE A 84 31.59 5.12 13.68
N ASP A 85 32.16 3.92 13.68
CA ASP A 85 33.60 3.72 13.44
C ASP A 85 33.92 3.84 11.95
N ALA A 86 33.06 3.28 11.08
CA ALA A 86 33.21 3.31 9.63
C ALA A 86 31.90 3.07 8.88
N VAL A 87 31.85 3.51 7.63
CA VAL A 87 30.87 3.09 6.62
C VAL A 87 31.63 2.57 5.40
N SER A 88 31.25 1.41 4.89
CA SER A 88 31.86 0.79 3.71
C SER A 88 30.81 0.29 2.71
N TYR A 89 31.25 0.09 1.47
CA TYR A 89 30.35 -0.17 0.33
C TYR A 89 30.86 -1.33 -0.51
N ALA A 90 29.94 -2.20 -0.95
CA ALA A 90 30.23 -3.25 -1.93
C ALA A 90 29.08 -3.40 -2.93
N ALA A 91 29.37 -3.78 -4.18
CA ALA A 91 28.36 -4.07 -5.19
C ALA A 91 28.62 -5.45 -5.78
N ARG A 92 27.62 -6.35 -5.76
CA ARG A 92 27.75 -7.72 -6.27
C ARG A 92 26.40 -8.22 -6.79
N ARG A 93 26.37 -8.78 -8.00
CA ARG A 93 25.20 -9.50 -8.57
C ARG A 93 23.87 -8.71 -8.49
N GLY A 94 23.90 -7.40 -8.73
CA GLY A 94 22.70 -6.56 -8.68
C GLY A 94 22.31 -6.07 -7.27
N HIS A 95 23.11 -6.37 -6.26
CA HIS A 95 22.96 -5.87 -4.90
C HIS A 95 24.00 -4.80 -4.58
N PHE A 96 23.59 -3.79 -3.82
CA PHE A 96 24.45 -2.76 -3.26
C PHE A 96 24.42 -2.83 -1.73
N TYR A 97 25.56 -3.18 -1.16
CA TYR A 97 25.75 -3.35 0.28
C TYR A 97 26.33 -2.08 0.88
N VAL A 98 25.75 -1.63 1.99
CA VAL A 98 26.31 -0.62 2.88
C VAL A 98 26.53 -1.25 4.25
N THR A 99 27.78 -1.36 4.67
CA THR A 99 28.13 -1.86 6.00
C THR A 99 28.47 -0.69 6.90
N VAL A 100 27.73 -0.53 7.99
CA VAL A 100 27.95 0.49 9.01
C VAL A 100 28.53 -0.20 10.23
N THR A 101 29.79 0.07 10.53
CA THR A 101 30.49 -0.43 11.72
C THR A 101 30.25 0.54 12.86
N MET A 102 29.45 0.13 13.83
CA MET A 102 29.10 0.89 15.02
C MET A 102 30.17 0.77 16.11
N ALA A 103 30.31 1.85 16.88
CA ALA A 103 31.08 1.84 18.11
C ALA A 103 30.51 0.80 19.10
N LYS A 104 31.34 0.29 20.00
CA LYS A 104 30.92 -0.70 21.00
C LYS A 104 29.82 -0.11 21.90
N GLY A 105 28.79 -0.90 22.18
CA GLY A 105 27.70 -0.51 23.09
C GLY A 105 26.65 0.41 22.45
N MET A 106 26.55 0.43 21.13
CA MET A 106 25.46 1.10 20.40
C MET A 106 24.32 0.11 20.07
N ASP A 107 23.11 0.66 19.94
CA ASP A 107 21.93 0.09 19.29
C ASP A 107 21.60 0.90 18.04
N TYR A 108 20.70 0.36 17.21
CA TYR A 108 20.27 1.02 15.99
C TYR A 108 18.76 0.99 15.79
N ALA A 109 18.26 1.95 15.01
CA ALA A 109 16.91 1.94 14.46
C ALA A 109 16.96 2.32 12.98
N ILE A 110 16.36 1.49 12.12
CA ILE A 110 16.20 1.80 10.70
C ILE A 110 14.76 2.27 10.48
N GLY A 111 14.59 3.26 9.61
CA GLY A 111 13.28 3.58 9.10
C GLY A 111 13.31 4.23 7.72
N ASN A 112 12.13 4.34 7.14
CA ASN A 112 11.86 4.87 5.82
C ASN A 112 11.13 6.22 5.87
N LEU A 113 11.37 7.09 4.90
CA LEU A 113 10.58 8.30 4.63
C LEU A 113 10.13 8.22 3.18
N THR A 114 8.88 8.57 2.88
CA THR A 114 8.30 8.38 1.53
C THR A 114 8.12 9.68 0.76
N ASN A 115 8.45 10.83 1.35
CA ASN A 115 8.36 12.13 0.68
C ASN A 115 9.47 13.09 1.14
N PRO A 116 10.60 13.17 0.43
CA PRO A 116 11.05 12.25 -0.63
C PRO A 116 11.45 10.88 -0.07
N PHE A 117 11.73 9.90 -0.95
CA PHE A 117 12.10 8.55 -0.56
C PHE A 117 13.49 8.50 0.10
N ARG A 118 13.54 8.05 1.36
CA ARG A 118 14.78 7.91 2.12
C ARG A 118 14.75 6.67 2.98
N VAL A 119 15.89 6.02 3.13
CA VAL A 119 16.14 5.08 4.23
C VAL A 119 17.05 5.79 5.22
N TYR A 120 16.70 5.82 6.50
CA TYR A 120 17.52 6.39 7.56
C TYR A 120 17.91 5.33 8.59
N LEU A 121 19.07 5.53 9.19
CA LEU A 121 19.63 4.70 10.25
C LEU A 121 20.05 5.60 11.41
N ASP A 122 19.38 5.45 12.55
CA ASP A 122 19.76 6.05 13.82
C ASP A 122 20.64 5.10 14.60
N ILE A 123 21.72 5.63 15.20
CA ILE A 123 22.65 4.89 16.04
C ILE A 123 22.79 5.64 17.37
N ALA A 124 22.51 4.96 18.47
CA ALA A 124 22.48 5.52 19.83
C ALA A 124 23.05 4.53 20.84
N PRO A 125 23.48 4.96 22.05
CA PRO A 125 23.89 4.05 23.10
C PRO A 125 22.79 3.05 23.49
N LYS A 126 23.16 1.80 23.79
CA LYS A 126 22.22 0.80 24.32
C LYS A 126 21.57 1.29 25.61
N GLY A 127 20.25 1.25 25.68
CA GLY A 127 19.48 1.61 26.89
C GLY A 127 18.72 2.94 26.85
N ASP A 128 18.91 3.78 25.82
CA ASP A 128 18.26 5.11 25.70
C ASP A 128 16.77 5.08 25.22
N GLY A 129 16.05 3.97 25.41
CA GLY A 129 14.58 3.98 25.42
C GLY A 129 13.81 4.05 24.08
N LYS A 130 14.37 3.54 22.97
CA LYS A 130 13.58 3.18 21.78
C LYS A 130 13.88 1.74 21.38
N GLN A 131 12.99 0.83 21.76
CA GLN A 131 13.10 -0.57 21.36
C GLN A 131 12.98 -0.72 19.85
N ALA A 132 13.85 -1.58 19.32
CA ALA A 132 14.10 -1.86 17.92
C ALA A 132 12.87 -2.33 17.14
N LEU A 133 12.74 -1.84 15.89
CA LEU A 133 12.09 -2.61 14.85
C LEU A 133 12.98 -3.83 14.57
N VAL A 134 12.51 -5.01 15.00
CA VAL A 134 13.23 -6.27 14.92
C VAL A 134 13.44 -6.66 13.46
N ALA A 135 14.68 -7.05 13.15
CA ALA A 135 15.11 -7.65 11.90
C ALA A 135 14.21 -8.83 11.50
N SER A 136 13.80 -8.88 10.23
CA SER A 136 13.13 -10.06 9.67
C SER A 136 14.11 -11.24 9.67
N GLN A 137 13.74 -12.33 10.34
CA GLN A 137 14.37 -13.63 10.14
C GLN A 137 13.97 -14.18 8.76
N THR A 138 14.92 -14.80 8.07
CA THR A 138 14.81 -15.47 6.78
C THR A 138 13.57 -16.38 6.64
N PRO A 139 12.95 -16.47 5.45
CA PRO A 139 11.97 -17.51 5.16
C PRO A 139 12.65 -18.89 5.20
N VAL A 140 12.15 -19.79 6.04
CA VAL A 140 12.48 -21.21 5.94
C VAL A 140 11.83 -21.76 4.65
N PRO A 141 12.57 -22.39 3.73
CA PRO A 141 11.96 -23.03 2.56
C PRO A 141 11.14 -24.23 3.02
N ALA A 142 9.85 -24.24 2.72
CA ALA A 142 9.02 -25.43 2.87
C ALA A 142 9.54 -26.51 1.92
N LYS A 143 10.00 -27.64 2.47
CA LYS A 143 10.30 -28.83 1.67
C LYS A 143 8.99 -29.40 1.09
N PRO A 144 9.00 -29.96 -0.14
CA PRO A 144 7.82 -30.61 -0.70
C PRO A 144 7.54 -31.92 0.05
N VAL A 145 6.29 -32.13 0.44
CA VAL A 145 5.79 -33.44 0.91
C VAL A 145 5.45 -34.28 -0.32
N PRO A 146 6.02 -35.48 -0.51
CA PRO A 146 5.61 -36.37 -1.59
C PRO A 146 4.27 -37.02 -1.25
N SER A 147 3.40 -37.09 -2.26
CA SER A 147 2.17 -37.87 -2.23
C SER A 147 2.49 -39.37 -2.22
N THR A 148 2.03 -40.08 -1.19
CA THR A 148 1.98 -41.55 -1.21
C THR A 148 0.57 -42.06 -0.95
N LYS A 149 0.14 -42.90 -1.89
CA LYS A 149 -1.07 -43.71 -1.88
C LYS A 149 -1.20 -44.51 -0.59
N ARG A 150 -2.43 -44.65 -0.08
CA ARG A 150 -2.78 -45.61 0.96
C ARG A 150 -2.96 -46.99 0.32
N GLU A 151 -2.19 -47.97 0.79
CA GLU A 151 -2.53 -49.39 0.75
C GLU A 151 -2.87 -49.84 2.17
N GLU A 152 -3.83 -50.74 2.27
CA GLU A 152 -4.35 -51.36 3.49
C GLU A 152 -3.34 -52.34 4.10
N GLY A 153 -3.25 -52.36 5.43
CA GLY A 153 -2.47 -53.35 6.16
C GLY A 153 -2.73 -53.27 7.66
N SER A 154 -3.43 -54.27 8.19
CA SER A 154 -3.76 -54.41 9.62
C SER A 154 -2.59 -54.92 10.45
N ALA A 155 -2.39 -54.38 11.66
CA ALA A 155 -1.90 -55.11 12.83
C ALA A 155 -2.02 -54.23 14.09
N ALA A 156 -2.17 -54.88 15.23
CA ALA A 156 -2.88 -54.38 16.41
C ALA A 156 -1.97 -53.86 17.55
N LYS A 157 -2.59 -53.06 18.43
CA LYS A 157 -2.33 -52.83 19.87
C LYS A 157 -1.06 -52.05 20.27
N ASP A 158 -1.28 -50.81 20.72
CA ASP A 158 -1.22 -50.51 22.15
C ASP A 158 -2.17 -49.34 22.47
N ALA A 159 -3.10 -49.58 23.40
CA ALA A 159 -4.14 -48.64 23.77
C ALA A 159 -3.61 -47.71 24.87
N GLN A 160 -3.16 -46.52 24.47
CA GLN A 160 -3.18 -45.36 25.34
C GLN A 160 -4.49 -44.60 25.07
N GLN A 161 -5.32 -44.51 26.10
CA GLN A 161 -6.52 -43.68 26.12
C GLN A 161 -6.17 -42.26 25.63
N PRO A 162 -6.88 -41.71 24.64
CA PRO A 162 -6.74 -40.29 24.32
C PRO A 162 -7.18 -39.51 25.55
N LYS A 163 -6.32 -38.64 26.07
CA LYS A 163 -6.79 -37.52 26.88
C LYS A 163 -7.85 -36.82 26.04
N GLU A 164 -9.07 -36.71 26.55
CA GLU A 164 -10.09 -35.85 25.97
C GLU A 164 -9.50 -34.43 25.90
N GLU A 165 -8.96 -34.05 24.74
CA GLU A 165 -8.73 -32.66 24.41
C GLU A 165 -10.11 -32.03 24.37
N GLN A 166 -10.49 -31.38 25.48
CA GLN A 166 -11.72 -30.62 25.58
C GLN A 166 -11.77 -29.66 24.40
N GLN A 167 -12.72 -29.91 23.48
CA GLN A 167 -12.92 -29.03 22.33
C GLN A 167 -13.11 -27.59 22.85
N PRO A 168 -12.40 -26.61 22.27
CA PRO A 168 -12.44 -25.24 22.77
C PRO A 168 -13.89 -24.73 22.76
N LYS A 169 -14.33 -24.19 23.89
CA LYS A 169 -15.67 -23.60 24.02
C LYS A 169 -15.70 -22.23 23.34
N PHE A 170 -16.56 -22.07 22.35
CA PHE A 170 -16.78 -20.82 21.62
C PHE A 170 -17.87 -19.95 22.28
N PRO A 171 -17.83 -18.61 22.13
CA PRO A 171 -16.80 -17.85 21.40
C PRO A 171 -15.51 -17.66 22.21
N ILE A 172 -14.40 -17.47 21.51
CA ILE A 172 -13.09 -17.13 22.07
C ILE A 172 -12.80 -15.68 21.71
N LEU A 173 -12.59 -14.84 22.72
CA LEU A 173 -12.07 -13.48 22.56
C LEU A 173 -10.70 -13.39 23.23
N ARG A 174 -9.68 -12.95 22.49
CA ARG A 174 -8.35 -12.63 23.00
C ARG A 174 -8.08 -11.16 22.74
N GLU A 175 -7.59 -10.46 23.75
CA GLU A 175 -7.24 -9.04 23.67
C GLU A 175 -5.84 -8.84 24.23
N GLU A 176 -5.03 -8.05 23.53
CA GLU A 176 -3.66 -7.76 23.93
C GLU A 176 -3.31 -6.30 23.60
N GLN A 177 -2.86 -5.55 24.60
CA GLN A 177 -2.31 -4.21 24.40
C GLN A 177 -0.87 -4.34 23.88
N ILE A 178 -0.71 -4.40 22.56
CA ILE A 178 0.59 -4.68 21.92
C ILE A 178 1.56 -3.49 21.91
N ALA A 179 1.05 -2.26 22.11
CA ALA A 179 1.83 -1.05 22.37
C ALA A 179 0.93 0.00 23.03
N ALA A 180 1.48 1.08 23.59
CA ALA A 180 0.68 2.15 24.18
C ALA A 180 -0.34 2.73 23.17
N GLY A 181 -1.63 2.65 23.48
CA GLY A 181 -2.71 3.10 22.60
C GLY A 181 -2.94 2.23 21.36
N LEU A 182 -2.36 1.03 21.28
CA LEU A 182 -2.56 0.05 20.20
C LEU A 182 -3.04 -1.28 20.79
N MET A 183 -4.29 -1.65 20.53
CA MET A 183 -4.94 -2.86 21.01
C MET A 183 -5.12 -3.84 19.86
N GLN A 184 -4.71 -5.09 20.06
CA GLN A 184 -4.98 -6.20 19.16
C GLN A 184 -6.09 -7.07 19.73
N ARG A 185 -7.03 -7.52 18.88
CA ARG A 185 -8.03 -8.54 19.27
C ARG A 185 -8.10 -9.67 18.26
N THR A 186 -8.36 -10.87 18.76
CA THR A 186 -8.75 -12.03 17.96
C THR A 186 -10.07 -12.55 18.49
N TYR A 187 -11.05 -12.71 17.61
CA TYR A 187 -12.37 -13.20 17.96
C TYR A 187 -12.75 -14.38 17.06
N ILE A 188 -13.00 -15.53 17.70
CA ILE A 188 -13.35 -16.80 17.04
C ILE A 188 -14.71 -17.24 17.57
N TYR A 189 -15.65 -17.47 16.69
CA TYR A 189 -16.99 -17.96 17.06
C TYR A 189 -17.50 -18.93 16.02
N LYS A 190 -18.60 -19.62 16.36
CA LYS A 190 -19.31 -20.52 15.45
C LYS A 190 -20.69 -19.92 15.18
N ASP A 191 -21.05 -19.80 13.91
CA ASP A 191 -22.42 -19.55 13.47
C ASP A 191 -23.02 -20.82 12.84
N ASP A 192 -24.18 -20.72 12.20
CA ASP A 192 -24.89 -21.85 11.61
C ASP A 192 -24.13 -22.47 10.41
N ASP A 193 -23.23 -21.72 9.76
CA ASP A 193 -22.47 -22.14 8.58
C ASP A 193 -21.05 -22.63 8.93
N GLY A 194 -20.50 -22.24 10.07
CA GLY A 194 -19.21 -22.75 10.52
C GLY A 194 -18.46 -21.82 11.47
N LEU A 195 -17.13 -21.96 11.49
CA LEU A 195 -16.24 -21.11 12.28
C LEU A 195 -15.98 -19.78 11.56
N VAL A 196 -15.94 -18.70 12.32
CA VAL A 196 -15.51 -17.38 11.85
C VAL A 196 -14.36 -16.93 12.73
N THR A 197 -13.24 -16.57 12.09
CA THR A 197 -12.06 -16.01 12.75
C THR A 197 -11.82 -14.57 12.28
N SER A 198 -11.74 -13.65 13.24
CA SER A 198 -11.60 -12.21 12.98
C SER A 198 -10.50 -11.58 13.82
N TYR A 199 -9.83 -10.58 13.25
CA TYR A 199 -8.67 -9.90 13.81
C TYR A 199 -8.90 -8.39 13.77
N PHE A 200 -8.56 -7.71 14.85
CA PHE A 200 -8.75 -6.27 15.01
C PHE A 200 -7.44 -5.62 15.44
N ILE A 201 -7.16 -4.45 14.89
CA ILE A 201 -6.22 -3.46 15.45
C ILE A 201 -7.00 -2.18 15.72
N GLU A 202 -7.07 -1.78 16.98
CA GLU A 202 -7.66 -0.52 17.42
C GLU A 202 -6.55 0.43 17.92
N ALA A 203 -6.52 1.65 17.39
CA ALA A 203 -5.46 2.62 17.67
C ALA A 203 -6.00 3.98 18.16
N ASP A 204 -5.30 4.54 19.15
CA ASP A 204 -5.50 5.90 19.66
C ASP A 204 -4.98 6.93 18.63
N PRO A 205 -5.85 7.78 18.05
CA PRO A 205 -5.46 8.75 17.04
C PRO A 205 -4.53 9.85 17.58
N ASN A 206 -4.39 10.00 18.90
CA ASN A 206 -3.42 10.91 19.52
C ASN A 206 -2.00 10.35 19.53
N ARG A 207 -1.83 9.06 19.25
CA ARG A 207 -0.52 8.38 19.21
C ARG A 207 -0.15 7.89 17.82
N TYR A 208 -1.15 7.59 17.00
CA TYR A 208 -0.95 7.05 15.66
C TYR A 208 -1.67 7.90 14.62
N ARG A 209 -1.00 8.11 13.48
CA ARG A 209 -1.60 8.71 12.27
C ARG A 209 -2.01 7.58 11.35
N VAL A 210 -3.21 7.68 10.79
CA VAL A 210 -3.69 6.81 9.72
C VAL A 210 -3.60 7.53 8.39
N ARG A 211 -3.09 6.85 7.35
CA ARG A 211 -3.07 7.36 5.97
C ARG A 211 -3.03 6.23 4.94
N PRO A 212 -3.47 6.47 3.70
CA PRO A 212 -3.16 5.60 2.58
C PRO A 212 -1.65 5.54 2.31
N ALA A 213 -1.21 4.37 1.84
CA ALA A 213 0.11 4.14 1.30
C ALA A 213 0.00 3.30 0.02
N LEU A 214 0.75 3.73 -1.01
CA LEU A 214 0.81 3.04 -2.29
C LEU A 214 1.84 1.91 -2.23
N ALA A 215 1.56 0.81 -2.91
CA ALA A 215 2.54 -0.24 -3.14
C ALA A 215 3.78 0.35 -3.82
N ARG A 216 4.97 0.14 -3.22
CA ARG A 216 6.24 0.71 -3.70
C ARG A 216 6.25 2.23 -3.86
N GLY A 217 5.28 2.93 -3.28
CA GLY A 217 5.14 4.38 -3.43
C GLY A 217 4.66 4.87 -4.80
N VAL A 218 4.13 3.99 -5.67
CA VAL A 218 3.80 4.33 -7.06
C VAL A 218 2.51 3.66 -7.55
N ILE A 219 1.87 4.23 -8.58
CA ILE A 219 0.73 3.70 -9.31
C ILE A 219 1.08 3.65 -10.80
N PRO A 220 0.95 2.53 -11.52
CA PRO A 220 0.62 1.20 -11.04
C PRO A 220 1.75 0.61 -10.19
N GLY A 221 1.37 -0.09 -9.11
CA GLY A 221 2.31 -0.79 -8.25
C GLY A 221 1.61 -1.92 -7.50
N ARG A 222 2.33 -3.02 -7.24
CA ARG A 222 1.83 -4.11 -6.40
C ARG A 222 2.86 -4.55 -5.38
N GLN A 223 2.40 -4.75 -4.15
CA GLN A 223 3.22 -5.19 -3.04
C GLN A 223 2.33 -5.81 -1.96
N THR A 224 2.84 -6.80 -1.23
CA THR A 224 2.20 -7.32 -0.02
C THR A 224 1.94 -6.20 1.00
N VAL A 225 0.86 -6.27 1.78
CA VAL A 225 0.59 -5.33 2.90
C VAL A 225 1.76 -5.29 3.88
N SER A 226 2.38 -6.44 4.20
CA SER A 226 3.58 -6.49 5.03
C SER A 226 4.77 -5.75 4.40
N GLY A 227 4.88 -5.76 3.07
CA GLY A 227 5.88 -4.98 2.33
C GLY A 227 5.61 -3.48 2.45
N ILE A 228 4.38 -3.05 2.17
CA ILE A 228 3.97 -1.64 2.31
C ILE A 228 4.19 -1.16 3.74
N ALA A 229 3.86 -1.99 4.74
CA ALA A 229 4.05 -1.68 6.14
C ALA A 229 5.53 -1.46 6.49
N ARG A 230 6.44 -2.31 5.98
CA ARG A 230 7.89 -2.14 6.17
C ARG A 230 8.40 -0.88 5.47
N ASP A 231 8.02 -0.67 4.22
CA ASP A 231 8.43 0.49 3.41
C ASP A 231 7.96 1.83 4.00
N THR A 232 6.95 1.78 4.86
CA THR A 232 6.38 2.97 5.51
C THR A 232 6.62 3.01 7.02
N ASN A 233 7.35 2.06 7.61
CA ASN A 233 7.48 1.89 9.07
C ASN A 233 6.13 1.91 9.80
N ALA A 234 5.11 1.30 9.20
CA ALA A 234 3.82 1.19 9.83
C ALA A 234 3.91 0.24 11.03
N VAL A 235 3.34 0.64 12.17
CA VAL A 235 3.17 -0.24 13.34
C VAL A 235 2.07 -1.27 13.10
N ALA A 236 1.12 -0.93 12.23
CA ALA A 236 0.08 -1.82 11.74
C ALA A 236 -0.40 -1.35 10.35
N ALA A 237 -0.89 -2.27 9.53
CA ALA A 237 -1.43 -1.96 8.21
C ALA A 237 -2.54 -2.94 7.81
N VAL A 238 -3.48 -2.48 6.99
CA VAL A 238 -4.51 -3.31 6.37
C VAL A 238 -4.59 -2.99 4.88
N ASN A 239 -4.87 -3.98 4.03
CA ASN A 239 -5.13 -3.72 2.62
C ASN A 239 -6.28 -2.71 2.45
N ALA A 240 -6.25 -1.90 1.39
CA ALA A 240 -7.16 -0.75 1.24
C ALA A 240 -8.06 -0.84 0.00
N SER A 241 -7.83 0.01 -1.00
CA SER A 241 -8.71 0.17 -2.17
C SER A 241 -8.66 -1.03 -3.10
N TYR A 242 -9.76 -1.23 -3.85
CA TYR A 242 -9.76 -2.11 -5.03
C TYR A 242 -8.73 -1.62 -6.04
N PHE A 243 -8.20 -2.54 -6.85
CA PHE A 243 -7.14 -2.25 -7.80
C PHE A 243 -7.26 -3.11 -9.06
N ALA A 244 -6.78 -2.59 -10.19
CA ALA A 244 -6.64 -3.34 -11.44
C ALA A 244 -5.47 -4.32 -11.36
N ALA A 245 -5.38 -5.29 -12.28
CA ALA A 245 -4.35 -6.35 -12.22
C ALA A 245 -2.90 -5.83 -12.18
N ASN A 246 -2.63 -4.66 -12.78
CA ASN A 246 -1.33 -3.99 -12.76
C ASN A 246 -1.06 -3.19 -11.47
N GLY A 247 -2.08 -2.95 -10.63
CA GLY A 247 -1.97 -2.15 -9.41
C GLY A 247 -2.54 -0.73 -9.50
N VAL A 248 -3.16 -0.35 -10.61
CA VAL A 248 -3.91 0.93 -10.67
C VAL A 248 -5.03 0.92 -9.63
N ILE A 249 -5.13 1.99 -8.83
CA ILE A 249 -6.13 2.12 -7.78
C ILE A 249 -7.49 2.46 -8.39
N LEU A 250 -8.52 1.70 -8.02
CA LEU A 250 -9.90 1.85 -8.49
C LEU A 250 -10.78 2.52 -7.43
N GLY A 251 -10.32 3.66 -6.93
CA GLY A 251 -11.00 4.44 -5.90
C GLY A 251 -10.44 5.85 -5.83
N VAL A 252 -11.29 6.83 -5.53
CA VAL A 252 -10.83 8.21 -5.27
C VAL A 252 -9.90 8.19 -4.08
N THR A 253 -8.63 8.51 -4.31
CA THR A 253 -7.57 8.38 -3.31
C THR A 253 -6.78 9.67 -3.24
N LYS A 254 -6.60 10.19 -2.03
CA LYS A 254 -5.85 11.40 -1.74
C LYS A 254 -4.83 11.10 -0.65
N ILE A 255 -3.56 11.43 -0.91
CA ILE A 255 -2.46 11.27 0.04
C ILE A 255 -1.85 12.64 0.29
N ASP A 256 -1.82 13.08 1.54
CA ASP A 256 -1.22 14.35 1.97
C ASP A 256 -1.69 15.56 1.14
N GLY A 257 -2.98 15.59 0.80
CA GLY A 257 -3.59 16.66 0.01
C GLY A 257 -3.52 16.48 -1.52
N MET A 258 -2.77 15.50 -2.01
CA MET A 258 -2.61 15.22 -3.44
C MET A 258 -3.53 14.10 -3.89
N THR A 259 -4.35 14.34 -4.92
CA THR A 259 -5.13 13.27 -5.57
C THR A 259 -4.18 12.34 -6.30
N VAL A 260 -4.20 11.06 -5.97
CA VAL A 260 -3.29 10.05 -6.55
C VAL A 260 -4.01 8.98 -7.36
N GLY A 261 -5.33 8.91 -7.28
CA GLY A 261 -6.12 7.95 -8.03
C GLY A 261 -7.59 8.34 -8.01
N THR A 262 -8.30 8.00 -9.07
CA THR A 262 -9.73 8.26 -9.24
C THR A 262 -10.43 7.05 -9.80
N THR A 263 -11.76 7.02 -9.69
CA THR A 263 -12.61 6.04 -10.36
C THR A 263 -13.87 6.74 -10.86
N TYR A 264 -14.58 6.09 -11.77
CA TYR A 264 -15.83 6.61 -12.34
C TYR A 264 -17.06 6.29 -11.48
N TYR A 265 -16.89 5.50 -10.40
CA TYR A 265 -17.97 5.16 -9.47
C TYR A 265 -17.99 6.08 -8.26
N ASP A 266 -19.18 6.50 -7.87
CA ASP A 266 -19.44 7.16 -6.59
C ASP A 266 -19.50 6.09 -5.50
N ARG A 267 -18.43 6.00 -4.70
CA ARG A 267 -18.30 4.97 -3.66
C ARG A 267 -17.95 5.56 -2.32
N SER A 268 -18.29 4.82 -1.27
CA SER A 268 -17.94 5.14 0.10
C SER A 268 -16.42 5.24 0.27
N ALA A 269 -16.02 6.28 0.97
CA ALA A 269 -14.65 6.54 1.35
C ALA A 269 -14.51 6.76 2.85
N PHE A 270 -13.28 6.53 3.31
CA PHE A 270 -12.77 6.97 4.60
C PHE A 270 -11.83 8.16 4.37
N GLY A 271 -11.96 9.21 5.17
CA GLY A 271 -11.07 10.37 5.09
C GLY A 271 -10.55 10.83 6.43
N VAL A 272 -9.43 11.56 6.38
CA VAL A 272 -8.82 12.23 7.53
C VAL A 272 -8.78 13.72 7.24
N MET A 273 -9.33 14.51 8.16
CA MET A 273 -9.35 15.97 8.10
C MET A 273 -8.05 16.58 8.63
N PRO A 274 -7.75 17.86 8.34
CA PRO A 274 -6.53 18.53 8.82
C PRO A 274 -6.38 18.54 10.35
N ASP A 275 -7.50 18.55 11.09
CA ASP A 275 -7.54 18.48 12.56
C ASP A 275 -7.37 17.05 13.10
N GLY A 276 -7.24 16.05 12.23
CA GLY A 276 -7.11 14.63 12.57
C GLY A 276 -8.43 13.91 12.81
N SER A 277 -9.58 14.59 12.66
CA SER A 277 -10.90 13.94 12.71
C SER A 277 -11.15 13.07 11.48
N PHE A 278 -12.05 12.08 11.64
CA PHE A 278 -12.37 11.10 10.61
C PHE A 278 -13.73 11.37 10.00
N VAL A 279 -13.82 11.18 8.67
CA VAL A 279 -15.06 11.35 7.91
C VAL A 279 -15.34 10.14 7.04
N PHE A 280 -16.62 9.89 6.79
CA PHE A 280 -17.11 8.79 5.97
C PHE A 280 -18.24 9.26 5.07
N GLY A 281 -18.34 8.71 3.87
CA GLY A 281 -19.43 9.01 2.94
C GLY A 281 -19.06 8.68 1.50
N PRO A 282 -20.00 8.81 0.56
CA PRO A 282 -19.70 8.70 -0.86
C PRO A 282 -18.76 9.83 -1.29
N VAL A 283 -17.81 9.52 -2.17
CA VAL A 283 -16.93 10.48 -2.83
C VAL A 283 -16.99 10.28 -4.33
N SER A 284 -17.02 11.39 -5.06
CA SER A 284 -16.86 11.46 -6.50
C SER A 284 -15.75 12.45 -6.82
N TYR A 285 -15.22 12.40 -8.05
CA TYR A 285 -14.19 13.32 -8.51
C TYR A 285 -14.68 14.04 -9.76
N ASN A 286 -14.62 15.37 -9.73
CA ASN A 286 -14.89 16.24 -10.86
C ASN A 286 -13.73 17.23 -11.02
N GLY A 287 -12.88 16.99 -12.02
CA GLY A 287 -11.75 17.86 -12.32
C GLY A 287 -11.92 18.56 -13.66
N THR A 288 -11.30 19.72 -13.81
CA THR A 288 -11.12 20.38 -15.11
C THR A 288 -9.69 20.87 -15.25
N VAL A 289 -9.18 20.86 -16.48
CA VAL A 289 -7.94 21.56 -16.84
C VAL A 289 -8.27 22.66 -17.83
N LYS A 290 -7.79 23.86 -17.52
CA LYS A 290 -7.76 24.98 -18.44
C LYS A 290 -6.33 25.19 -18.93
N ILE A 291 -6.11 25.16 -20.25
CA ILE A 291 -4.87 25.61 -20.90
C ILE A 291 -5.25 26.78 -21.81
N ASP A 292 -4.71 27.96 -21.50
CA ASP A 292 -5.08 29.23 -22.12
C ASP A 292 -6.60 29.46 -22.18
N GLN A 293 -7.24 29.33 -23.36
CA GLN A 293 -8.67 29.55 -23.54
C GLN A 293 -9.53 28.29 -23.43
N VAL A 294 -8.93 27.10 -23.52
CA VAL A 294 -9.66 25.83 -23.57
C VAL A 294 -9.76 25.23 -22.18
N THR A 295 -10.97 24.84 -21.77
CA THR A 295 -11.21 24.11 -20.53
C THR A 295 -11.88 22.77 -20.85
N LEU A 296 -11.29 21.68 -20.39
CA LEU A 296 -11.82 20.32 -20.58
C LEU A 296 -11.96 19.58 -19.24
N PRO A 297 -12.92 18.66 -19.12
CA PRO A 297 -13.05 17.81 -17.95
C PRO A 297 -11.89 16.80 -17.87
N VAL A 298 -11.46 16.51 -16.64
CA VAL A 298 -10.49 15.47 -16.33
C VAL A 298 -11.21 14.13 -16.23
N SER A 299 -10.83 13.19 -17.08
CA SER A 299 -11.37 11.82 -17.08
C SER A 299 -10.83 10.99 -15.92
N GLY A 300 -9.64 11.29 -15.43
CA GLY A 300 -9.09 10.68 -14.22
C GLY A 300 -7.67 11.14 -13.90
N VAL A 301 -7.18 10.71 -12.75
CA VAL A 301 -5.81 10.97 -12.26
C VAL A 301 -5.09 9.63 -12.12
N ASN A 302 -3.88 9.53 -12.68
CA ASN A 302 -2.99 8.36 -12.58
C ASN A 302 -3.66 7.04 -13.01
N THR A 303 -4.49 7.12 -14.05
CA THR A 303 -5.18 5.99 -14.68
C THR A 303 -4.70 5.82 -16.11
N ASP A 304 -5.18 4.78 -16.80
CA ASP A 304 -4.89 4.60 -18.22
C ASP A 304 -5.57 5.69 -19.05
N ARG A 305 -4.84 6.27 -20.01
CA ARG A 305 -5.40 7.23 -20.97
C ARG A 305 -6.25 6.50 -22.02
N GLY A 306 -7.57 6.59 -21.87
CA GLY A 306 -8.53 6.11 -22.85
C GLY A 306 -8.62 6.99 -24.10
N GLU A 307 -9.28 6.46 -25.13
CA GLU A 307 -9.64 7.23 -26.33
C GLU A 307 -10.50 8.46 -25.95
N ASN A 308 -10.26 9.59 -26.61
CA ASN A 308 -10.95 10.87 -26.39
C ASN A 308 -10.78 11.49 -24.99
N GLY A 309 -10.05 10.84 -24.09
CA GLY A 309 -9.92 11.25 -22.68
C GLY A 309 -8.81 12.28 -22.42
N LEU A 310 -8.89 12.89 -21.23
CA LEU A 310 -7.86 13.72 -20.62
C LEU A 310 -7.51 13.14 -19.25
N VAL A 311 -6.26 12.73 -19.07
CA VAL A 311 -5.74 12.18 -17.82
C VAL A 311 -4.66 13.07 -17.23
N ILE A 312 -4.68 13.24 -15.92
CA ILE A 312 -3.59 13.89 -15.18
C ILE A 312 -2.64 12.82 -14.68
N TYR A 313 -1.36 12.95 -15.02
CA TYR A 313 -0.28 12.16 -14.43
C TYR A 313 0.54 13.04 -13.50
N ASN A 314 0.66 12.62 -12.26
CA ASN A 314 1.50 13.30 -11.28
C ASN A 314 2.51 12.32 -10.69
N ARG A 315 3.37 12.78 -9.78
CA ARG A 315 4.55 11.99 -9.36
C ARG A 315 4.21 10.68 -8.65
N ALA A 316 2.96 10.51 -8.19
CA ALA A 316 2.49 9.23 -7.68
C ALA A 316 2.34 8.16 -8.78
N TYR A 317 2.30 8.53 -10.07
CA TYR A 317 2.28 7.56 -11.17
C TYR A 317 3.66 6.97 -11.50
N GLY A 318 4.73 7.69 -11.15
CA GLY A 318 6.09 7.32 -11.50
C GLY A 318 6.87 8.49 -12.08
N ARG A 319 7.93 8.17 -12.82
CA ARG A 319 8.84 9.16 -13.43
C ARG A 319 8.42 9.61 -14.82
N SER A 320 7.65 8.80 -15.53
CA SER A 320 7.08 9.14 -16.84
C SER A 320 5.66 8.61 -16.95
N THR A 321 4.91 9.08 -17.94
CA THR A 321 3.49 8.72 -18.11
C THR A 321 3.30 7.33 -18.71
N GLY A 322 4.30 6.74 -19.37
CA GLY A 322 4.21 5.42 -20.00
C GLY A 322 3.17 5.33 -21.12
N THR A 323 2.71 6.47 -21.64
CA THR A 323 1.61 6.49 -22.61
C THR A 323 2.07 6.15 -24.03
N ASN A 324 1.11 5.71 -24.86
CA ASN A 324 1.32 5.42 -26.28
C ASN A 324 1.40 6.72 -27.14
N PRO A 325 1.93 6.67 -28.37
CA PRO A 325 2.13 7.85 -29.23
C PRO A 325 0.85 8.41 -29.88
N TYR A 326 -0.36 7.97 -29.50
CA TYR A 326 -1.62 8.41 -30.12
C TYR A 326 -2.23 9.66 -29.45
N GLY A 327 -1.44 10.42 -28.70
CA GLY A 327 -1.92 11.59 -27.95
C GLY A 327 -1.01 12.80 -28.05
N LEU A 328 -1.30 13.77 -27.18
CA LEU A 328 -0.39 14.86 -26.82
C LEU A 328 -0.30 14.95 -25.30
N GLU A 329 0.85 15.41 -24.82
CA GLU A 329 1.14 15.58 -23.41
C GLU A 329 1.72 16.96 -23.16
N TYR A 330 1.04 17.72 -22.30
CA TYR A 330 1.49 19.03 -21.85
C TYR A 330 2.12 18.86 -20.47
N VAL A 331 3.44 19.03 -20.39
CA VAL A 331 4.16 19.02 -19.12
C VAL A 331 3.96 20.38 -18.46
N ILE A 332 3.39 20.39 -17.26
CA ILE A 332 3.04 21.62 -16.54
C ILE A 332 4.03 21.84 -15.41
N ARG A 333 4.65 23.04 -15.38
CA ARG A 333 5.45 23.54 -14.25
C ARG A 333 5.00 24.95 -13.92
N GLU A 334 4.92 25.26 -12.62
CA GLU A 334 4.55 26.61 -12.14
C GLU A 334 3.27 27.18 -12.79
N GLY A 335 2.28 26.31 -13.06
CA GLY A 335 1.01 26.71 -13.69
C GLY A 335 1.14 27.13 -15.16
N ARG A 336 2.16 26.64 -15.88
CA ARG A 336 2.35 26.90 -17.31
C ARG A 336 2.79 25.64 -18.06
N VAL A 337 2.47 25.58 -19.35
CA VAL A 337 3.00 24.55 -20.26
C VAL A 337 4.50 24.76 -20.44
N ALA A 338 5.31 23.82 -19.95
CA ALA A 338 6.76 23.84 -20.10
C ALA A 338 7.21 23.09 -21.36
N GLU A 339 6.59 21.95 -21.65
CA GLU A 339 6.92 21.08 -22.78
C GLU A 339 5.64 20.50 -23.38
N ILE A 340 5.69 20.19 -24.67
CA ILE A 340 4.61 19.48 -25.39
C ILE A 340 5.24 18.29 -26.11
N ASN A 341 4.82 17.09 -25.76
CA ASN A 341 5.31 15.84 -26.32
C ASN A 341 4.15 15.02 -26.90
N THR A 342 4.46 14.01 -27.71
CA THR A 342 3.45 13.08 -28.24
C THR A 342 3.04 12.00 -27.24
N ASN A 343 3.93 11.62 -26.32
CA ASN A 343 3.72 10.57 -25.32
C ASN A 343 4.89 10.45 -24.32
N ASP A 344 4.69 9.60 -23.30
CA ASP A 344 5.70 9.16 -22.32
C ASP A 344 6.57 10.29 -21.76
N SER A 345 5.94 11.42 -21.46
CA SER A 345 6.64 12.58 -20.90
C SER A 345 7.18 12.26 -19.51
N ALA A 346 8.35 12.81 -19.20
CA ALA A 346 8.83 12.84 -17.83
C ALA A 346 7.83 13.63 -16.96
N ILE A 347 7.42 13.03 -15.85
CA ILE A 347 6.53 13.67 -14.88
C ILE A 347 7.40 14.52 -13.94
N PRO A 348 7.27 15.86 -13.96
CA PRO A 348 8.09 16.73 -13.15
C PRO A 348 7.78 16.54 -11.65
N SER A 349 8.81 16.67 -10.80
CA SER A 349 8.63 16.57 -9.33
C SER A 349 7.88 17.76 -8.72
N ASP A 350 7.84 18.86 -9.45
CA ASP A 350 7.24 20.16 -9.09
C ASP A 350 5.99 20.47 -9.94
N GLY A 351 5.42 19.46 -10.59
CA GLY A 351 4.27 19.63 -11.47
C GLY A 351 3.56 18.34 -11.84
N TYR A 352 2.93 18.33 -13.01
CA TYR A 352 2.14 17.21 -13.54
C TYR A 352 2.11 17.24 -15.06
N VAL A 353 1.60 16.18 -15.68
CA VAL A 353 1.39 16.07 -17.12
C VAL A 353 -0.10 15.99 -17.40
N VAL A 354 -0.57 16.83 -18.34
CA VAL A 354 -1.92 16.73 -18.92
C VAL A 354 -1.81 15.91 -20.20
N SER A 355 -2.31 14.67 -20.17
CA SER A 355 -2.22 13.73 -21.28
C SER A 355 -3.58 13.60 -21.96
N VAL A 356 -3.65 13.87 -23.25
CA VAL A 356 -4.90 13.93 -24.03
C VAL A 356 -4.88 12.98 -25.22
N HIS A 357 -6.05 12.45 -25.58
CA HIS A 357 -6.27 11.63 -26.77
C HIS A 357 -7.47 12.15 -27.57
N GLY A 358 -7.50 11.90 -28.89
CA GLY A 358 -8.71 12.04 -29.72
C GLY A 358 -9.33 13.43 -29.61
N SER A 359 -10.63 13.51 -29.35
CA SER A 359 -11.32 14.80 -29.27
C SER A 359 -10.74 15.78 -28.25
N SER A 360 -10.24 15.30 -27.11
CA SER A 360 -9.58 16.17 -26.11
C SER A 360 -8.26 16.73 -26.63
N MET A 361 -7.53 15.95 -27.43
CA MET A 361 -6.31 16.40 -28.09
C MET A 361 -6.61 17.44 -29.17
N ASP A 362 -7.61 17.16 -30.02
CA ASP A 362 -8.04 18.06 -31.10
C ASP A 362 -8.48 19.42 -30.56
N ALA A 363 -9.21 19.44 -29.43
CA ALA A 363 -9.67 20.68 -28.81
C ALA A 363 -8.52 21.62 -28.42
N PHE A 364 -7.46 21.10 -27.80
CA PHE A 364 -6.29 21.92 -27.45
C PHE A 364 -5.43 22.29 -28.68
N ALA A 365 -5.32 21.38 -29.65
CA ALA A 365 -4.56 21.62 -30.88
C ALA A 365 -5.20 22.70 -31.75
N VAL A 366 -6.54 22.66 -31.94
CA VAL A 366 -7.30 23.67 -32.70
C VAL A 366 -7.21 25.05 -32.06
N ALA A 367 -7.18 25.11 -30.73
CA ALA A 367 -6.99 26.37 -30.01
C ALA A 367 -5.55 26.91 -30.06
N GLY A 368 -4.60 26.15 -30.61
CA GLY A 368 -3.20 26.56 -30.75
C GLY A 368 -2.42 26.57 -29.44
N SER A 369 -2.75 25.65 -28.51
CA SER A 369 -2.06 25.52 -27.22
C SER A 369 -0.55 25.32 -27.44
N ARG A 370 0.27 26.07 -26.70
CA ARG A 370 1.72 26.15 -26.89
C ARG A 370 2.48 26.29 -25.56
N VAL A 371 3.79 26.08 -25.64
CA VAL A 371 4.70 26.32 -24.52
C VAL A 371 4.56 27.76 -24.02
N GLY A 372 4.49 27.92 -22.69
CA GLY A 372 4.30 29.18 -21.98
C GLY A 372 2.85 29.47 -21.59
N ASP A 373 1.87 28.76 -22.16
CA ASP A 373 0.46 29.02 -21.91
C ASP A 373 0.09 28.78 -20.44
N PRO A 374 -0.71 29.68 -19.83
CA PRO A 374 -1.15 29.52 -18.45
C PRO A 374 -2.06 28.30 -18.33
N THR A 375 -1.84 27.52 -17.29
CA THR A 375 -2.57 26.28 -17.02
C THR A 375 -3.11 26.27 -15.60
N VAL A 376 -4.38 25.90 -15.45
CA VAL A 376 -5.04 25.74 -14.16
C VAL A 376 -5.72 24.38 -14.11
N LEU A 377 -5.30 23.54 -13.16
CA LEU A 377 -6.03 22.34 -12.77
C LEU A 377 -6.95 22.70 -11.60
N THR A 378 -8.25 22.43 -11.76
CA THR A 378 -9.24 22.55 -10.69
C THR A 378 -9.78 21.17 -10.38
N GLU A 379 -9.73 20.76 -9.12
CA GLU A 379 -10.23 19.48 -8.64
C GLU A 379 -11.33 19.72 -7.61
N ASP A 380 -12.48 19.08 -7.79
CA ASP A 380 -13.61 19.13 -6.86
C ASP A 380 -14.10 17.72 -6.55
N MET A 381 -14.12 17.38 -5.27
CA MET A 381 -14.67 16.15 -4.69
C MET A 381 -15.83 16.47 -3.74
N GLY A 382 -16.30 17.72 -3.73
CA GLY A 382 -17.26 18.24 -2.76
C GLY A 382 -16.59 18.86 -1.54
N ALA A 383 -17.28 19.82 -0.91
CA ALA A 383 -16.70 20.71 0.11
C ALA A 383 -16.01 19.98 1.28
N MET A 384 -16.53 18.84 1.72
CA MET A 384 -15.91 18.04 2.79
C MET A 384 -14.62 17.37 2.30
N TRP A 385 -14.68 16.65 1.18
CA TRP A 385 -13.56 15.89 0.62
C TRP A 385 -12.44 16.79 0.08
N ASN A 386 -12.77 17.99 -0.41
CA ASN A 386 -11.77 18.99 -0.79
C ASN A 386 -10.87 19.38 0.40
N ARG A 387 -11.44 19.46 1.61
CA ARG A 387 -10.69 19.78 2.84
C ARG A 387 -9.95 18.59 3.42
N ALA A 388 -10.38 17.36 3.17
CA ALA A 388 -9.71 16.17 3.66
C ALA A 388 -8.26 16.11 3.12
N VAL A 389 -7.33 15.71 3.99
CA VAL A 389 -5.91 15.53 3.65
C VAL A 389 -5.59 14.11 3.24
N GLN A 390 -6.38 13.14 3.72
CA GLN A 390 -6.33 11.75 3.30
C GLN A 390 -7.71 11.33 2.82
N ILE A 391 -7.78 10.57 1.73
CA ILE A 391 -9.00 9.89 1.26
C ILE A 391 -8.61 8.49 0.79
N VAL A 392 -9.38 7.49 1.23
CA VAL A 392 -9.37 6.13 0.70
C VAL A 392 -10.77 5.77 0.26
N GLY A 393 -11.01 5.86 -1.04
CA GLY A 393 -12.20 5.30 -1.69
C GLY A 393 -12.09 3.78 -1.81
N ALA A 394 -13.08 3.06 -1.32
CA ALA A 394 -13.19 1.62 -1.47
C ALA A 394 -14.67 1.23 -1.48
N GLY A 395 -15.26 0.99 -0.30
CA GLY A 395 -16.68 0.74 -0.10
C GLY A 395 -17.07 -0.74 -0.20
N PRO A 396 -18.35 -1.04 0.07
CA PRO A 396 -19.42 -0.10 0.43
C PRO A 396 -19.36 0.40 1.89
N ARG A 397 -20.28 1.30 2.28
CA ARG A 397 -20.56 1.56 3.71
C ARG A 397 -21.00 0.25 4.36
N LEU A 398 -20.57 0.05 5.61
CA LEU A 398 -20.99 -1.09 6.44
C LEU A 398 -21.77 -0.62 7.67
N VAL A 399 -21.26 0.40 8.34
CA VAL A 399 -21.82 0.90 9.60
C VAL A 399 -21.97 2.40 9.53
N GLU A 400 -23.13 2.89 9.95
CA GLU A 400 -23.42 4.30 10.11
C GLU A 400 -24.10 4.56 11.44
N ASN A 401 -23.54 5.51 12.20
CA ASN A 401 -24.06 5.92 13.49
C ASN A 401 -24.28 4.76 14.50
N GLY A 402 -23.42 3.73 14.44
CA GLY A 402 -23.49 2.56 15.31
C GLY A 402 -24.56 1.53 14.90
N ALA A 403 -25.17 1.69 13.73
CA ALA A 403 -26.12 0.75 13.15
C ALA A 403 -25.60 0.19 11.83
N VAL A 404 -26.02 -1.03 11.50
CA VAL A 404 -25.75 -1.66 10.20
C VAL A 404 -26.37 -0.80 9.09
N ASN A 405 -25.56 -0.40 8.13
CA ASN A 405 -25.97 0.31 6.92
C ASN A 405 -25.10 -0.14 5.75
N VAL A 406 -25.47 -1.27 5.13
CA VAL A 406 -24.74 -1.86 4.01
C VAL A 406 -25.22 -1.28 2.69
N THR A 407 -24.43 -0.40 2.09
CA THR A 407 -24.82 0.36 0.88
C THR A 407 -24.35 -0.27 -0.44
N ALA A 408 -24.11 -1.58 -0.43
CA ALA A 408 -23.54 -2.30 -1.57
C ALA A 408 -24.39 -2.17 -2.86
N GLY A 409 -25.70 -2.08 -2.71
CA GLY A 409 -26.63 -1.92 -3.83
C GLY A 409 -26.60 -0.52 -4.41
N GLU A 410 -26.64 0.51 -3.55
CA GLU A 410 -26.58 1.92 -3.94
C GLU A 410 -25.26 2.25 -4.65
N GLU A 411 -24.16 1.66 -4.18
CA GLU A 411 -22.81 1.86 -4.71
C GLU A 411 -22.45 0.91 -5.88
N GLN A 412 -23.44 0.20 -6.42
CA GLN A 412 -23.33 -0.65 -7.62
C GLN A 412 -22.22 -1.71 -7.50
N PHE A 413 -22.06 -2.32 -6.32
CA PHE A 413 -21.12 -3.43 -6.16
C PHE A 413 -21.65 -4.69 -6.86
N PRO A 414 -20.78 -5.43 -7.56
CA PRO A 414 -21.18 -6.66 -8.25
C PRO A 414 -21.56 -7.76 -7.25
N GLY A 415 -22.33 -8.74 -7.74
CA GLY A 415 -22.96 -9.76 -6.91
C GLY A 415 -22.00 -10.65 -6.13
N ASP A 416 -20.80 -10.89 -6.67
CA ASP A 416 -19.73 -11.65 -6.02
C ASP A 416 -19.21 -10.96 -4.75
N ILE A 417 -19.24 -9.63 -4.70
CA ILE A 417 -18.92 -8.85 -3.50
C ILE A 417 -20.14 -8.76 -2.58
N ARG A 418 -21.34 -8.56 -3.15
CA ARG A 418 -22.55 -8.22 -2.40
C ARG A 418 -23.17 -9.39 -1.62
N TYR A 419 -23.24 -10.58 -2.22
CA TYR A 419 -24.08 -11.66 -1.68
C TYR A 419 -23.30 -12.80 -1.01
N GLY A 420 -22.05 -13.01 -1.41
CA GLY A 420 -21.25 -14.14 -0.93
C GLY A 420 -20.62 -13.91 0.44
N ARG A 421 -20.40 -15.00 1.18
CA ARG A 421 -19.43 -15.00 2.28
C ARG A 421 -18.01 -14.99 1.70
N ALA A 422 -17.15 -14.16 2.26
CA ALA A 422 -15.76 -14.02 1.83
C ALA A 422 -14.87 -13.59 2.99
N PRO A 423 -13.54 -13.70 2.86
CA PRO A 423 -12.64 -12.88 3.64
C PRO A 423 -12.94 -11.41 3.41
N ARG A 424 -12.98 -10.61 4.48
CA ARG A 424 -13.35 -9.19 4.43
C ARG A 424 -12.32 -8.34 5.17
N SER A 425 -12.14 -7.12 4.71
CA SER A 425 -11.33 -6.09 5.38
C SER A 425 -12.15 -4.83 5.56
N ALA A 426 -11.96 -4.11 6.66
CA ALA A 426 -12.61 -2.83 6.91
C ALA A 426 -11.71 -1.84 7.64
N VAL A 427 -12.04 -0.56 7.45
CA VAL A 427 -11.63 0.53 8.34
C VAL A 427 -12.87 1.12 8.97
N GLY A 428 -12.79 1.38 10.27
CA GLY A 428 -13.85 2.04 11.01
C GLY A 428 -13.32 2.93 12.13
N VAL A 429 -14.25 3.59 12.80
CA VAL A 429 -13.98 4.45 13.96
C VAL A 429 -14.96 4.10 15.07
N THR A 430 -14.47 3.92 16.29
CA THR A 430 -15.30 3.67 17.47
C THR A 430 -16.00 4.94 17.94
N LYS A 431 -17.00 4.79 18.83
CA LYS A 431 -17.65 5.95 19.48
C LYS A 431 -16.67 6.85 20.25
N THR A 432 -15.55 6.31 20.72
CA THR A 432 -14.49 7.04 21.42
C THR A 432 -13.45 7.67 20.48
N GLY A 433 -13.67 7.61 19.16
CA GLY A 433 -12.80 8.23 18.16
C GLY A 433 -11.57 7.41 17.80
N LYS A 434 -11.45 6.16 18.25
CA LYS A 434 -10.33 5.29 17.90
C LYS A 434 -10.51 4.72 16.50
N VAL A 435 -9.45 4.69 15.71
CA VAL A 435 -9.45 4.04 14.39
C VAL A 435 -9.31 2.53 14.58
N VAL A 436 -10.04 1.75 13.77
CA VAL A 436 -10.05 0.29 13.83
C VAL A 436 -9.81 -0.27 12.44
N PHE A 437 -8.82 -1.16 12.32
CA PHE A 437 -8.66 -2.06 11.17
C PHE A 437 -9.18 -3.42 11.54
N VAL A 438 -9.95 -4.04 10.65
CA VAL A 438 -10.54 -5.35 10.88
C VAL A 438 -10.33 -6.23 9.66
N VAL A 439 -9.91 -7.47 9.88
CA VAL A 439 -9.88 -8.53 8.87
C VAL A 439 -10.62 -9.75 9.39
N VAL A 440 -11.45 -10.34 8.54
CA VAL A 440 -12.09 -11.63 8.77
C VAL A 440 -11.52 -12.62 7.76
N ASP A 441 -10.99 -13.74 8.23
CA ASP A 441 -10.53 -14.82 7.35
C ASP A 441 -11.72 -15.50 6.67
N GLY A 442 -11.49 -16.22 5.58
CA GLY A 442 -12.55 -16.89 4.82
C GLY A 442 -12.00 -17.91 3.85
N ARG A 443 -12.88 -18.78 3.32
CA ARG A 443 -12.54 -19.86 2.36
C ARG A 443 -11.58 -20.91 2.95
N GLN A 444 -11.61 -21.09 4.26
CA GLN A 444 -10.69 -21.97 5.00
C GLN A 444 -11.47 -22.74 6.07
N GLU A 445 -10.98 -23.90 6.51
CA GLU A 445 -11.66 -24.71 7.54
C GLU A 445 -11.84 -23.97 8.88
N HIS A 446 -10.88 -23.10 9.23
CA HIS A 446 -10.93 -22.29 10.45
C HIS A 446 -11.73 -21.00 10.30
N SER A 447 -12.14 -20.65 9.08
CA SER A 447 -12.99 -19.49 8.81
C SER A 447 -13.70 -19.59 7.45
N HIS A 448 -15.04 -19.68 7.42
CA HIS A 448 -15.79 -19.64 6.16
C HIS A 448 -16.03 -18.21 5.66
N GLY A 449 -15.78 -17.19 6.48
CA GLY A 449 -15.93 -15.78 6.14
C GLY A 449 -17.35 -15.25 6.30
N LEU A 450 -17.54 -13.97 5.96
CA LEU A 450 -18.80 -13.25 6.22
C LEU A 450 -19.35 -12.58 4.96
N THR A 451 -20.68 -12.49 4.89
CA THR A 451 -21.38 -11.53 4.05
C THR A 451 -21.10 -10.10 4.54
N LEU A 452 -21.43 -9.10 3.72
CA LEU A 452 -21.27 -7.71 4.13
C LEU A 452 -22.13 -7.35 5.36
N THR A 453 -23.35 -7.89 5.45
CA THR A 453 -24.27 -7.64 6.57
C THR A 453 -23.74 -8.25 7.86
N GLU A 454 -23.35 -9.53 7.86
CA GLU A 454 -22.77 -10.17 9.05
C GLU A 454 -21.48 -9.47 9.49
N PHE A 455 -20.68 -9.00 8.52
CA PHE A 455 -19.48 -8.24 8.85
C PHE A 455 -19.83 -6.89 9.50
N ALA A 456 -20.83 -6.18 9.00
CA ALA A 456 -21.33 -4.96 9.65
C ALA A 456 -21.86 -5.21 11.06
N GLU A 457 -22.60 -6.29 11.27
CA GLU A 457 -23.10 -6.71 12.60
C GLU A 457 -21.95 -7.01 13.56
N LEU A 458 -20.89 -7.68 13.08
CA LEU A 458 -19.67 -7.90 13.86
C LEU A 458 -19.01 -6.57 14.26
N LEU A 459 -18.90 -5.62 13.33
CA LEU A 459 -18.32 -4.30 13.63
C LEU A 459 -19.15 -3.54 14.68
N VAL A 460 -20.48 -3.54 14.56
CA VAL A 460 -21.39 -2.95 15.56
C VAL A 460 -21.23 -3.62 16.92
N LYS A 461 -21.14 -4.96 16.96
CA LYS A 461 -20.89 -5.73 18.19
C LYS A 461 -19.62 -5.29 18.92
N PHE A 462 -18.57 -4.90 18.18
CA PHE A 462 -17.32 -4.38 18.73
C PHE A 462 -17.30 -2.85 18.91
N GLY A 463 -18.47 -2.19 18.86
CA GLY A 463 -18.61 -0.77 19.19
C GLY A 463 -18.09 0.19 18.11
N VAL A 464 -17.98 -0.28 16.86
CA VAL A 464 -17.64 0.57 15.72
C VAL A 464 -18.84 1.47 15.40
N GLN A 465 -18.59 2.78 15.31
CA GLN A 465 -19.60 3.81 15.08
C GLN A 465 -19.82 4.06 13.59
N ASN A 466 -18.75 4.09 12.80
CA ASN A 466 -18.79 4.24 11.35
C ASN A 466 -17.73 3.34 10.72
N ALA A 467 -18.05 2.70 9.61
CA ALA A 467 -17.10 1.85 8.89
C ALA A 467 -17.44 1.71 7.42
N ILE A 468 -16.40 1.53 6.60
CA ILE A 468 -16.51 1.10 5.21
C ILE A 468 -15.78 -0.23 5.03
N ASN A 469 -16.28 -1.02 4.09
CA ASN A 469 -15.58 -2.18 3.58
C ASN A 469 -14.39 -1.72 2.71
N LEU A 470 -13.31 -2.50 2.76
CA LEU A 470 -12.11 -2.39 1.92
C LEU A 470 -12.07 -3.57 0.93
N ASP A 471 -11.06 -3.63 0.06
CA ASP A 471 -10.88 -4.81 -0.80
C ASP A 471 -10.78 -6.09 0.05
N GLY A 472 -11.28 -7.21 -0.47
CA GLY A 472 -11.49 -8.43 0.30
C GLY A 472 -10.84 -9.66 -0.32
N GLY A 473 -11.36 -10.83 0.03
CA GLY A 473 -10.92 -12.09 -0.57
C GLY A 473 -9.43 -12.37 -0.32
N GLY A 474 -8.70 -12.72 -1.36
CA GLY A 474 -7.25 -12.97 -1.24
C GLY A 474 -6.42 -11.74 -0.87
N SER A 475 -6.98 -10.53 -1.03
CA SER A 475 -6.33 -9.28 -0.64
C SER A 475 -6.37 -9.01 0.86
N SER A 476 -7.27 -9.68 1.60
CA SER A 476 -7.45 -9.46 3.04
C SER A 476 -6.21 -9.85 3.84
N ALA A 477 -5.51 -8.83 4.35
CA ALA A 477 -4.31 -8.98 5.14
C ALA A 477 -4.22 -7.88 6.20
N LEU A 478 -3.98 -8.27 7.45
CA LEU A 478 -3.75 -7.38 8.59
C LEU A 478 -2.34 -7.59 9.13
N TYR A 479 -1.52 -6.56 9.09
CA TYR A 479 -0.15 -6.56 9.59
C TYR A 479 -0.07 -5.87 10.95
N ALA A 480 0.64 -6.47 11.91
CA ALA A 480 1.13 -5.81 13.13
C ALA A 480 2.29 -6.62 13.71
N ARG A 481 3.07 -6.04 14.64
CA ARG A 481 4.18 -6.73 15.34
C ARG A 481 5.21 -7.39 14.40
N GLY A 482 5.42 -6.84 13.21
CA GLY A 482 6.40 -7.36 12.25
C GLY A 482 5.88 -8.46 11.32
N ALA A 483 4.62 -8.90 11.45
CA ALA A 483 4.06 -10.03 10.70
C ALA A 483 2.58 -9.83 10.33
N ILE A 484 2.08 -10.68 9.43
CA ILE A 484 0.63 -10.79 9.17
C ILE A 484 -0.02 -11.55 10.32
N LEU A 485 -1.14 -11.02 10.82
CA LEU A 485 -1.90 -11.58 11.94
C LEU A 485 -2.89 -12.67 11.51
N ASN A 486 -3.47 -12.52 10.33
CA ASN A 486 -4.51 -13.41 9.80
C ASN A 486 -3.91 -14.47 8.86
N VAL A 487 -4.74 -15.40 8.34
CA VAL A 487 -4.29 -16.43 7.40
C VAL A 487 -4.79 -16.08 5.98
N PRO A 488 -3.94 -15.55 5.09
CA PRO A 488 -4.37 -15.16 3.75
C PRO A 488 -5.04 -16.30 2.97
N SER A 489 -6.19 -16.01 2.36
CA SER A 489 -7.03 -17.04 1.73
C SER A 489 -6.46 -17.68 0.45
N ASP A 490 -5.46 -17.05 -0.17
CA ASP A 490 -4.75 -17.62 -1.32
C ASP A 490 -3.62 -18.60 -0.92
N GLY A 491 -3.47 -18.90 0.38
CA GLY A 491 -2.35 -19.69 0.93
C GLY A 491 -1.06 -18.89 1.15
N SER A 492 -0.98 -17.70 0.57
CA SER A 492 0.06 -16.70 0.82
C SER A 492 -0.51 -15.29 0.73
N GLU A 493 0.20 -14.31 1.31
CA GLU A 493 -0.19 -12.90 1.23
C GLU A 493 -0.21 -12.41 -0.23
N ARG A 494 -1.35 -11.88 -0.68
CA ARG A 494 -1.49 -11.31 -2.03
C ARG A 494 -0.85 -9.93 -2.10
N ALA A 495 -0.17 -9.66 -3.22
CA ALA A 495 0.26 -8.30 -3.54
C ALA A 495 -0.94 -7.41 -3.93
N VAL A 496 -1.10 -6.28 -3.25
CA VAL A 496 -2.18 -5.29 -3.42
C VAL A 496 -1.63 -3.97 -3.97
N GLY A 497 -2.51 -3.09 -4.45
CA GLY A 497 -2.13 -1.76 -4.94
C GLY A 497 -1.88 -0.72 -3.85
N SER A 498 -2.59 -0.83 -2.72
CA SER A 498 -2.46 0.09 -1.59
C SER A 498 -2.85 -0.55 -0.27
N ALA A 499 -2.42 0.10 0.82
CA ALA A 499 -2.79 -0.22 2.18
C ALA A 499 -3.16 1.05 2.96
N LEU A 500 -3.97 0.90 4.00
CA LEU A 500 -4.08 1.87 5.08
C LEU A 500 -3.05 1.50 6.14
N ILE A 501 -2.25 2.48 6.54
CA ILE A 501 -1.18 2.27 7.51
C ILE A 501 -1.41 3.10 8.77
N LEU A 502 -0.94 2.57 9.89
CA LEU A 502 -0.80 3.29 11.16
C LEU A 502 0.68 3.57 11.40
N GLN A 503 1.05 4.83 11.51
CA GLN A 503 2.41 5.26 11.88
C GLN A 503 2.37 5.97 13.22
N GLN A 504 3.38 5.77 14.04
CA GLN A 504 3.53 6.51 15.29
C GLN A 504 3.74 8.01 14.99
N ARG A 505 3.11 8.87 15.80
CA ARG A 505 3.08 10.33 15.60
C ARG A 505 4.41 11.04 15.77
#